data_AF-A0A3P7S5P8-F1
#
_entry.id   AF-A0A3P7S5P8-F1
#
_cell.length_a   1.000
_cell.length_b   1.000
_cell.length_c   1.000
_cell.angle_alpha   90.00
_cell.angle_beta   90.00
_cell.angle_gamma   90.00
#
_symmetry.space_group_name_H-M   'P 1'
#
loop_
_entity.id
_entity.type
_entity.pdbx_description
1 polymer ?
#
loop_
_entity_poly.entity_id
_entity_poly.type
_entity_poly.pdbx_seq_one_letter_code
_entity_poly.pdbx_strand_id
1 'polypeptide(L)'
;MKIELVSEVLQLKKPCSEIIVDLLLPDLTEKVGDIKVGEAVKQAFTALAEATTFEIVGGRILRAVYQQKNPKCQIECINWLSVSIKEFGLQ
;
A
#
# COMPACT_ATOMS: atom_id res chain seq x y z
N MET A 1 13.00 8.07 -3.31
CA MET A 1 11.76 8.29 -2.54
C MET A 1 12.02 7.84 -1.11
N LYS A 2 11.95 8.73 -0.12
CA LYS A 2 12.03 8.36 1.30
C LYS A 2 10.64 7.91 1.73
N ILE A 3 10.38 6.61 1.71
CA ILE A 3 9.05 6.02 1.97
C ILE A 3 8.56 6.38 3.37
N GLU A 4 9.47 6.52 4.33
CA GLU A 4 9.16 6.95 5.71
C GLU A 4 8.53 8.35 5.77
N LEU A 5 9.04 9.31 4.98
CA LEU A 5 8.45 10.65 4.90
C LEU A 5 7.05 10.64 4.27
N VAL A 6 6.79 9.70 3.35
CA VAL A 6 5.46 9.54 2.75
C VAL A 6 4.47 9.10 3.82
N SER A 7 4.83 8.10 4.65
CA SER A 7 4.01 7.66 5.78
C SER A 7 3.74 8.78 6.79
N GLU A 8 4.75 9.57 7.16
CA GLU A 8 4.58 10.71 8.08
C GLU A 8 3.62 11.78 7.52
N VAL A 9 3.77 12.16 6.25
CA VAL A 9 2.90 13.17 5.62
C VAL A 9 1.45 12.69 5.53
N LEU A 10 1.23 11.41 5.21
CA LEU A 10 -0.11 10.81 5.15
C LEU A 10 -0.80 10.78 6.51
N GLN A 11 -0.04 10.55 7.59
CA GLN A 11 -0.57 10.61 8.95
C GLN A 11 -0.94 12.03 9.39
N LEU A 12 -0.20 13.05 8.93
CA LEU A 12 -0.45 14.45 9.26
C LEU A 12 -1.62 15.09 8.46
N LYS A 13 -2.02 14.51 7.32
CA LYS A 13 -2.97 15.10 6.36
C LYS A 13 -4.20 14.20 6.11
N LYS A 14 -4.81 13.66 7.16
CA LYS A 14 -6.10 12.94 7.04
C LYS A 14 -7.28 13.93 6.97
N PRO A 15 -8.26 13.76 6.05
CA PRO A 15 -8.38 12.71 5.04
C PRO A 15 -7.60 13.01 3.74
N CYS A 16 -7.00 11.98 3.15
CA CYS A 16 -6.31 12.07 1.87
C CYS A 16 -7.27 11.79 0.69
N SER A 17 -6.99 12.37 -0.48
CA SER A 17 -7.76 12.12 -1.71
C SER A 17 -7.32 10.83 -2.41
N GLU A 18 -8.23 10.13 -3.09
CA GLU A 18 -7.96 8.92 -3.88
C GLU A 18 -6.87 9.12 -4.93
N ILE A 19 -6.70 10.35 -5.43
CA ILE A 19 -5.65 10.70 -6.41
C ILE A 19 -4.25 10.43 -5.84
N ILE A 20 -4.05 10.63 -4.54
CA ILE A 20 -2.75 10.38 -3.88
C ILE A 20 -2.46 8.88 -3.86
N VAL A 21 -3.48 8.05 -3.64
CA VAL A 21 -3.38 6.59 -3.66
C VAL A 21 -2.99 6.11 -5.05
N ASP A 22 -3.66 6.62 -6.09
CA ASP A 22 -3.37 6.25 -7.49
C ASP A 22 -1.97 6.69 -7.96
N LEU A 23 -1.45 7.80 -7.42
CA LEU A 23 -0.10 8.28 -7.74
C LEU A 23 1.00 7.46 -7.06
N LEU A 24 0.79 7.06 -5.79
CA LEU A 24 1.83 6.42 -4.97
C LEU A 24 1.85 4.89 -5.09
N LEU A 25 0.69 4.24 -5.24
CA LEU A 25 0.61 2.78 -5.24
C LEU A 25 1.40 2.07 -6.34
N PRO A 26 1.46 2.55 -7.60
CA PRO A 26 2.26 1.89 -8.63
C PRO A 26 3.73 1.77 -8.24
N ASP A 27 4.35 2.88 -7.83
CA ASP A 27 5.76 2.93 -7.43
C ASP A 27 6.03 2.09 -6.17
N LEU A 28 5.09 2.08 -5.22
CA LEU A 28 5.19 1.31 -3.99
C LEU A 28 5.06 -0.19 -4.25
N THR A 29 4.07 -0.62 -5.03
CA THR A 29 3.84 -2.05 -5.36
C THR A 29 4.98 -2.66 -6.18
N GLU A 30 5.72 -1.87 -6.97
CA GLU A 30 6.94 -2.36 -7.63
C GLU A 30 8.11 -2.53 -6.64
N LYS A 31 8.14 -1.74 -5.57
CA LYS A 31 9.22 -1.73 -4.57
C LYS A 31 9.01 -2.65 -3.38
N VAL A 32 7.79 -3.17 -3.18
CA VAL A 32 7.45 -4.01 -2.03
C VAL A 32 8.30 -5.30 -1.94
N GLY A 33 8.78 -5.81 -3.07
CA GLY A 33 9.61 -7.03 -3.12
C GLY A 33 11.09 -6.81 -2.74
N ASP A 34 11.52 -5.57 -2.55
CA ASP A 34 12.87 -5.24 -2.12
C ASP A 34 13.04 -5.52 -0.62
N ILE A 35 14.09 -6.23 -0.23
CA ILE A 35 14.34 -6.66 1.15
C ILE A 35 14.57 -5.47 2.09
N LYS A 36 15.13 -4.37 1.59
CA LYS A 36 15.50 -3.22 2.42
C LYS A 36 14.33 -2.27 2.65
N VAL A 37 13.43 -2.15 1.68
CA VAL A 37 12.34 -1.17 1.72
C VAL A 37 10.94 -1.79 1.73
N GLY A 38 10.81 -3.10 1.55
CA GLY A 38 9.53 -3.79 1.47
C GLY A 38 8.66 -3.61 2.72
N GLU A 39 9.27 -3.61 3.91
CA GLU A 39 8.54 -3.38 5.15
C GLU A 39 8.04 -1.93 5.26
N ALA A 40 8.88 -0.95 4.91
CA ALA A 40 8.47 0.46 4.87
C ALA A 40 7.35 0.69 3.85
N VAL A 41 7.36 -0.02 2.72
CA VAL A 41 6.29 0.01 1.71
C VAL A 41 4.97 -0.51 2.29
N LYS A 42 4.99 -1.63 3.02
CA LYS A 42 3.80 -2.18 3.68
C LYS A 42 3.24 -1.21 4.72
N GLN A 43 4.10 -0.58 5.50
CA GLN A 43 3.69 0.46 6.44
C GLN A 43 3.04 1.65 5.70
N ALA A 44 3.57 2.05 4.54
CA ALA A 44 2.96 3.09 3.71
C ALA A 44 1.59 2.68 3.16
N PHE A 45 1.38 1.40 2.78
CA PHE A 45 0.05 0.91 2.41
C PHE A 45 -0.95 1.00 3.56
N THR A 46 -0.54 0.61 4.77
CA THR A 46 -1.38 0.74 5.97
C THR A 46 -1.67 2.20 6.26
N ALA A 47 -0.68 3.09 6.21
CA ALA A 47 -0.89 4.53 6.41
C ALA A 47 -1.84 5.13 5.37
N LEU A 48 -1.74 4.72 4.10
CA LEU A 48 -2.68 5.11 3.04
C LEU A 48 -4.10 4.62 3.34
N ALA A 49 -4.25 3.36 3.75
CA ALA A 49 -5.55 2.77 4.07
C ALA A 49 -6.21 3.47 5.25
N GLU A 50 -5.44 3.85 6.28
CA GLU A 50 -5.96 4.63 7.41
C GLU A 50 -6.22 6.10 7.08
N ALA A 51 -5.54 6.68 6.09
CA ALA A 51 -5.74 8.06 5.66
C ALA A 51 -6.90 8.22 4.65
N THR A 52 -7.34 7.10 4.07
CA THR A 52 -8.44 7.01 3.11
C THR A 52 -9.42 5.94 3.58
N THR A 53 -9.52 4.82 2.86
CA THR A 53 -10.32 3.66 3.24
C THR A 53 -9.62 2.40 2.73
N PHE A 54 -9.71 1.31 3.51
CA PHE A 54 -9.14 0.02 3.11
C PHE A 54 -9.69 -0.48 1.77
N GLU A 55 -10.97 -0.30 1.47
CA GLU A 55 -11.56 -0.75 0.19
C GLU A 55 -10.88 -0.12 -1.03
N ILE A 56 -10.55 1.18 -0.94
CA ILE A 56 -9.92 1.92 -2.03
C ILE A 56 -8.48 1.40 -2.21
N VAL A 57 -7.69 1.42 -1.14
CA VAL A 57 -6.27 1.04 -1.19
C VAL A 57 -6.12 -0.45 -1.50
N GLY A 58 -6.89 -1.31 -0.83
CA GLY A 58 -6.91 -2.75 -1.04
C GLY A 58 -7.37 -3.12 -2.44
N GLY A 59 -8.42 -2.49 -2.97
CA GLY A 59 -8.89 -2.71 -4.35
C GLY A 59 -7.85 -2.30 -5.39
N ARG A 60 -7.14 -1.20 -5.17
CA ARG A 60 -6.06 -0.74 -6.04
C ARG A 60 -4.83 -1.66 -5.98
N ILE A 61 -4.43 -2.10 -4.79
CA ILE A 61 -3.33 -3.06 -4.62
C ILE A 61 -3.69 -4.41 -5.26
N LEU A 62 -4.93 -4.88 -5.09
CA LEU A 62 -5.40 -6.11 -5.72
C LEU A 62 -5.31 -6.02 -7.26
N ARG A 63 -5.74 -4.90 -7.83
CA ARG A 63 -5.57 -4.65 -9.28
C ARG A 63 -4.09 -4.61 -9.67
N ALA A 64 -3.24 -3.97 -8.87
CA ALA A 64 -1.81 -3.88 -9.11
C ALA A 64 -1.12 -5.26 -9.06
N VAL A 65 -1.55 -6.17 -8.19
CA VAL A 65 -1.02 -7.54 -8.11
C VAL A 65 -1.10 -8.25 -9.47
N TYR A 66 -2.22 -8.12 -10.19
CA TYR A 66 -2.37 -8.72 -11.52
C TYR A 66 -1.50 -8.06 -12.59
N GLN A 67 -1.04 -6.82 -12.37
CA GLN A 67 -0.18 -6.07 -13.28
C GLN A 67 1.32 -6.25 -12.97
N GLN A 68 1.65 -6.70 -11.76
CA GLN A 68 3.03 -6.91 -11.34
C GLN A 68 3.68 -8.06 -12.13
N LYS A 69 4.86 -7.80 -12.70
CA LYS A 69 5.66 -8.82 -13.43
C LYS A 69 6.56 -9.64 -12.51
N ASN A 70 6.90 -9.09 -11.34
CA ASN A 70 7.77 -9.74 -10.38
C ASN A 70 6.93 -10.61 -9.40
N PRO A 71 7.10 -11.94 -9.38
CA PRO A 71 6.33 -12.82 -8.51
C PRO A 71 6.56 -12.52 -7.02
N LYS A 72 7.73 -11.98 -6.66
CA LYS A 72 7.99 -11.58 -5.28
C LYS A 72 7.14 -10.37 -4.87
N CYS A 73 7.05 -9.35 -5.73
CA CYS A 73 6.21 -8.19 -5.47
C CYS A 73 4.72 -8.58 -5.41
N GLN A 74 4.29 -9.52 -6.27
CA GLN A 74 2.94 -10.09 -6.21
C GLN A 74 2.66 -10.74 -4.85
N ILE A 75 3.51 -11.65 -4.41
CA ILE A 75 3.35 -12.37 -3.14
C ILE A 75 3.31 -11.40 -1.96
N GLU A 76 4.19 -10.41 -1.93
CA GLU A 76 4.22 -9.44 -0.84
C GLU A 76 2.98 -8.54 -0.79
N CYS A 77 2.43 -8.15 -1.95
CA CYS A 77 1.15 -7.44 -2.00
C CYS A 77 0.00 -8.32 -1.48
N ILE A 78 -0.06 -9.59 -1.89
CA ILE A 78 -1.07 -10.55 -1.43
C ILE A 78 -0.95 -10.80 0.08
N ASN A 79 0.28 -10.93 0.59
CA ASN A 79 0.55 -11.09 2.02
C ASN A 79 0.05 -9.87 2.81
N TRP A 80 0.36 -8.65 2.33
CA TRP A 80 -0.14 -7.44 2.96
C TRP A 80 -1.67 -7.37 2.93
N LEU A 81 -2.32 -7.69 1.81
CA LEU A 81 -3.78 -7.75 1.72
C LEU A 81 -4.37 -8.76 2.71
N SER A 82 -3.79 -9.96 2.83
CA SER A 82 -4.28 -10.99 3.74
C SER A 82 -4.19 -10.59 5.21
N VAL A 83 -3.12 -9.89 5.59
CA VAL A 83 -2.97 -9.32 6.94
C VAL A 83 -3.96 -8.18 7.15
N SER A 84 -4.02 -7.25 6.20
CA SER A 84 -4.84 -6.03 6.31
C SER A 84 -6.34 -6.33 6.35
N ILE A 85 -6.83 -7.35 5.63
CA ILE A 85 -8.22 -7.80 5.73
C ILE A 85 -8.58 -8.22 7.16
N LYS A 86 -7.63 -8.81 7.89
CA LYS A 86 -7.85 -9.23 9.29
C LYS A 86 -7.81 -8.04 10.25
N GLU A 87 -6.95 -7.05 9.98
CA GLU A 87 -6.78 -5.89 10.86
C GLU A 87 -7.86 -4.82 10.66
N PHE A 88 -8.18 -4.47 9.41
CA PHE A 88 -9.23 -3.50 9.09
C PHE A 88 -10.62 -4.12 9.10
N GLY A 89 -10.74 -5.44 8.85
CA GLY A 89 -12.01 -6.12 8.65
C GLY A 89 -12.58 -5.88 7.25
N LEU A 90 -13.56 -6.72 6.88
CA LEU A 90 -14.47 -6.45 5.76
C LEU A 90 -15.70 -5.77 6.38
N GLN A 91 -15.66 -4.44 6.48
CA GLN A 91 -16.81 -3.65 6.94
C GLN A 91 -17.85 -3.47 5.84
#